data_AF-A0A536VY53-F1
#
_entry.id   AF-A0A536VY53-F1
#
_cell.length_a   1.000
_cell.length_b   1.000
_cell.length_c   1.000
_cell.angle_alpha   90.00
_cell.angle_beta   90.00
_cell.angle_gamma   90.00
#
_symmetry.space_group_name_H-M   'P 1'
#
loop_
_entity.id
_entity.type
_entity.pdbx_description
1 polymer ?
#
loop_
_entity_poly.entity_id
_entity_poly.type
_entity_poly.pdbx_seq_one_letter_code
_entity_poly.pdbx_strand_id
1 'polypeptide(L)'
;GMTVPIAMGSANAINFQPTGAGKAAVTGDFVITGDEVNPMIKTLRANGIEVTAIHSHMLTEQPRVFFVHFWANDDALKLAKGLRAALDKTAVAKN
;
A
#
# COMPACT_ATOMS: atom_id res chain seq x y z
N GLY A 1 4.37 -23.16 -5.81
CA GLY A 1 4.16 -22.34 -4.59
C GLY A 1 2.81 -22.67 -3.99
N MET A 2 2.56 -22.22 -2.75
CA MET A 2 1.23 -22.27 -2.13
C MET A 2 0.35 -21.17 -2.73
N THR A 3 -0.90 -21.49 -3.07
CA THR A 3 -1.89 -20.47 -3.44
C THR A 3 -2.26 -19.65 -2.20
N VAL A 4 -2.13 -18.33 -2.26
CA VAL A 4 -2.56 -17.43 -1.18
C VAL A 4 -4.07 -17.22 -1.27
N PRO A 5 -4.87 -17.63 -0.26
CA PRO A 5 -6.31 -17.41 -0.27
C PRO A 5 -6.67 -15.92 -0.21
N ILE A 6 -7.76 -15.49 -0.87
CA ILE A 6 -8.28 -14.11 -0.77
C ILE A 6 -8.58 -13.71 0.68
N ALA A 7 -9.00 -14.66 1.50
CA ALA A 7 -9.25 -14.47 2.93
C ALA A 7 -7.99 -14.02 3.71
N MET A 8 -6.79 -14.18 3.14
CA MET A 8 -5.53 -13.66 3.70
C MET A 8 -5.26 -12.21 3.28
N GLY A 9 -6.27 -11.47 2.83
CA GLY A 9 -6.14 -10.05 2.49
C GLY A 9 -5.27 -9.77 1.27
N SER A 10 -5.21 -10.67 0.29
CA SER A 10 -4.29 -10.57 -0.86
C SER A 10 -4.64 -9.48 -1.90
N ALA A 11 -5.45 -8.49 -1.52
CA ALA A 11 -5.83 -7.35 -2.34
C ALA A 11 -5.23 -6.05 -1.77
N ASN A 12 -4.83 -5.12 -2.64
CA ASN A 12 -4.45 -3.78 -2.21
C ASN A 12 -5.68 -3.02 -1.73
N ALA A 13 -5.76 -2.72 -0.43
CA ALA A 13 -6.84 -1.92 0.14
C ALA A 13 -6.39 -0.46 0.28
N ILE A 14 -7.15 0.47 -0.31
CA ILE A 14 -6.88 1.91 -0.22
C ILE A 14 -8.17 2.62 0.17
N ASN A 15 -8.21 3.14 1.40
CA ASN A 15 -9.39 3.80 1.95
C ASN A 15 -9.18 5.31 2.05
N PHE A 16 -10.24 6.07 1.77
CA PHE A 16 -10.31 7.51 1.96
C PHE A 16 -11.50 7.85 2.86
N GLN A 17 -11.22 8.50 3.99
CA GLN A 17 -12.23 9.03 4.89
C GLN A 17 -12.17 10.56 4.86
N PRO A 18 -13.21 11.27 4.38
CA PRO A 18 -13.23 12.73 4.41
C PRO A 18 -13.09 13.25 5.84
N THR A 19 -12.22 14.25 6.03
CA THR A 19 -12.01 14.93 7.32
C THR A 19 -12.41 16.41 7.27
N GLY A 20 -13.06 16.83 6.18
CA GLY A 20 -13.48 18.21 5.94
C GLY A 20 -12.45 19.06 5.20
N ALA A 21 -12.88 20.22 4.69
CA ALA A 21 -12.03 21.20 4.01
C ALA A 21 -11.14 20.63 2.87
N GLY A 22 -11.66 19.68 2.09
CA GLY A 22 -10.92 19.04 1.00
C GLY A 22 -9.87 18.01 1.43
N LYS A 23 -9.76 17.73 2.74
CA LYS A 23 -8.83 16.75 3.29
C LYS A 23 -9.47 15.38 3.47
N ALA A 24 -8.62 14.37 3.51
CA ALA A 24 -9.00 13.01 3.87
C ALA A 24 -7.93 12.35 4.74
N ALA A 25 -8.36 11.49 5.66
CA ALA A 25 -7.51 10.48 6.24
C ALA A 25 -7.46 9.27 5.28
N VAL A 26 -6.26 8.75 5.03
CA VAL A 26 -6.04 7.56 4.22
C VAL A 26 -5.37 6.47 5.03
N THR A 27 -5.83 5.24 4.82
CA THR A 27 -5.29 4.03 5.45
C THR A 27 -5.57 2.81 4.58
N GLY A 28 -4.83 1.74 4.85
CA GLY A 28 -4.91 0.48 4.14
C GLY A 28 -3.53 -0.12 4.00
N ASP A 29 -3.38 -0.99 3.02
CA ASP A 29 -2.16 -1.73 2.78
C ASP A 29 -1.95 -2.09 1.31
N PHE A 30 -0.67 -2.21 0.96
CA PHE A 30 -0.24 -2.78 -0.31
C PHE A 30 0.30 -4.19 -0.10
N VAL A 31 -0.09 -5.10 -0.98
CA VAL A 31 0.44 -6.47 -1.07
C VAL A 31 1.45 -6.52 -2.20
N ILE A 32 2.72 -6.71 -1.86
CA ILE A 32 3.85 -6.55 -2.78
C ILE A 32 4.91 -7.62 -2.55
N THR A 33 5.77 -7.85 -3.55
CA THR A 33 6.91 -8.76 -3.40
C THR A 33 8.07 -8.09 -2.64
N GLY A 34 9.00 -8.91 -2.11
CA GLY A 34 10.09 -8.41 -1.27
C GLY A 34 10.99 -7.35 -1.93
N ASP A 35 11.18 -7.41 -3.24
CA ASP A 35 11.94 -6.45 -4.05
C ASP A 35 11.22 -5.11 -4.27
N GLU A 36 9.89 -5.09 -4.16
CA GLU A 36 9.04 -3.90 -4.32
C GLU A 36 8.93 -3.06 -3.03
N VAL A 37 9.23 -3.66 -1.86
CA VAL A 37 9.06 -3.04 -0.52
C VAL A 37 9.80 -1.71 -0.39
N ASN A 38 11.11 -1.69 -0.62
CA ASN A 38 11.91 -0.48 -0.43
C ASN A 38 11.57 0.63 -1.43
N PRO A 39 11.39 0.36 -2.74
CA PRO A 39 10.88 1.34 -3.69
C PRO A 39 9.56 1.97 -3.25
N MET A 40 8.59 1.16 -2.82
CA MET A 40 7.28 1.66 -2.37
C MET A 40 7.39 2.54 -1.13
N ILE A 41 8.11 2.10 -0.09
CA ILE A 41 8.30 2.87 1.16
C ILE A 41 8.93 4.24 0.87
N LYS A 42 9.93 4.29 -0.02
CA LYS A 42 10.54 5.56 -0.44
C LYS A 42 9.51 6.47 -1.10
N THR A 43 8.66 5.94 -1.96
CA THR A 43 7.61 6.70 -2.64
C THR A 43 6.53 7.20 -1.67
N LEU A 44 6.05 6.38 -0.74
CA LEU A 44 5.08 6.79 0.27
C LEU A 44 5.63 7.96 1.11
N ARG A 45 6.85 7.79 1.65
CA ARG A 45 7.51 8.84 2.47
C ARG A 45 7.75 10.13 1.70
N ALA A 46 8.17 10.05 0.43
CA ALA A 46 8.37 11.23 -0.41
C ALA A 46 7.07 12.02 -0.66
N ASN A 47 5.90 11.38 -0.52
CA ASN A 47 4.59 12.02 -0.64
C ASN A 47 3.96 12.39 0.71
N GLY A 48 4.71 12.29 1.81
CA GLY A 48 4.21 12.59 3.16
C GLY A 48 3.23 11.54 3.70
N ILE A 49 3.29 10.31 3.18
CA ILE A 49 2.49 9.17 3.66
C ILE A 49 3.36 8.31 4.56
N GLU A 50 2.91 8.09 5.79
CA GLU A 50 3.60 7.29 6.79
C GLU A 50 3.44 5.80 6.49
N VAL A 51 4.51 5.03 6.75
CA VAL A 51 4.48 3.57 6.73
C VAL A 51 4.35 3.11 8.18
N THR A 52 3.22 2.49 8.52
CA THR A 52 2.87 2.14 9.90
C THR A 52 3.24 0.71 10.27
N ALA A 53 3.26 -0.21 9.31
CA ALA A 53 3.70 -1.60 9.52
C ALA A 53 4.18 -2.26 8.23
N ILE A 54 5.03 -3.28 8.39
CA ILE A 54 5.48 -4.18 7.31
C ILE A 54 5.47 -5.60 7.89
N HIS A 55 4.71 -6.51 7.28
CA HIS A 55 4.62 -7.91 7.75
C HIS A 55 4.21 -8.86 6.62
N SER A 56 4.14 -10.17 6.91
CA SER A 56 3.54 -11.18 6.04
C SER A 56 2.51 -11.99 6.84
N HIS A 57 1.41 -12.36 6.20
CA HIS A 57 0.41 -13.27 6.77
C HIS A 57 0.82 -14.75 6.66
N MET A 58 1.82 -15.07 5.84
CA MET A 58 2.23 -16.45 5.54
C MET A 58 3.68 -16.72 5.97
N LEU A 59 4.01 -18.01 6.11
CA LEU A 59 5.32 -18.45 6.61
C LEU A 59 6.25 -18.98 5.49
N THR A 60 5.71 -19.55 4.42
CA THR A 60 6.47 -20.35 3.43
C THR A 60 6.05 -20.12 1.99
N GLU A 61 5.16 -19.16 1.74
CA GLU A 61 4.71 -18.77 0.42
C GLU A 61 5.85 -18.32 -0.49
N GLN A 62 5.74 -18.63 -1.78
CA GLN A 62 6.74 -18.27 -2.79
C GLN A 62 6.04 -17.83 -4.09
N PRO A 63 6.36 -16.63 -4.63
CA PRO A 63 7.28 -15.63 -4.06
C PRO A 63 6.76 -15.07 -2.73
N ARG A 64 7.69 -14.63 -1.86
CA ARG A 64 7.33 -14.05 -0.55
C ARG A 64 6.63 -12.71 -0.77
N VAL A 65 5.48 -12.53 -0.11
CA VAL A 65 4.69 -11.30 -0.20
C VAL A 65 4.72 -10.57 1.15
N PHE A 66 4.64 -9.25 1.08
CA PHE A 66 4.62 -8.37 2.24
C PHE A 66 3.44 -7.42 2.15
N PHE A 67 2.94 -7.05 3.32
CA PHE A 67 1.82 -6.14 3.53
C PHE A 67 2.41 -4.86 4.13
N VAL A 68 2.36 -3.77 3.37
CA VAL A 68 2.87 -2.46 3.79
C VAL A 68 1.69 -1.58 4.15
N HIS A 69 1.48 -1.39 5.45
CA HIS A 69 0.41 -0.55 5.99
C HIS A 69 0.83 0.91 5.99
N PHE A 70 -0.12 1.80 5.71
CA PHE A 70 0.16 3.23 5.61
C PHE A 70 -0.89 4.09 6.32
N TRP A 71 -0.51 5.34 6.62
CA TRP A 71 -1.39 6.35 7.20
C TRP A 71 -1.02 7.76 6.72
N ALA A 72 -2.02 8.60 6.48
CA ALA A 72 -1.85 10.06 6.38
C ALA A 72 -3.18 10.78 6.57
N ASN A 73 -3.13 12.07 6.88
CA ASN A 73 -4.29 12.96 6.84
C ASN A 73 -3.87 14.33 6.26
N ASP A 74 -4.31 14.60 5.03
CA ASP A 74 -3.89 15.76 4.25
C ASP A 74 -4.89 16.02 3.10
N ASP A 75 -4.57 16.95 2.20
CA ASP A 75 -5.30 17.20 0.95
C ASP A 75 -5.58 15.89 0.19
N ALA A 76 -6.86 15.63 -0.10
CA ALA A 76 -7.28 14.35 -0.66
C ALA A 76 -6.66 14.08 -2.04
N LEU A 77 -6.46 15.11 -2.86
CA LEU A 77 -5.88 14.96 -4.20
C LEU A 77 -4.38 14.72 -4.14
N LYS A 78 -3.65 15.38 -3.23
CA LYS A 78 -2.25 15.09 -2.94
C LYS A 78 -2.08 13.63 -2.49
N LEU A 79 -2.91 13.17 -1.56
CA LEU A 79 -2.87 11.79 -1.07
C LEU A 79 -3.17 10.79 -2.19
N ALA A 80 -4.19 11.05 -3.02
CA ALA A 80 -4.51 10.19 -4.16
C ALA A 80 -3.34 10.07 -5.15
N LYS A 81 -2.65 11.18 -5.45
CA LYS A 81 -1.46 11.16 -6.31
C LYS A 81 -0.30 10.38 -5.68
N GLY A 82 -0.06 10.55 -4.38
CA GLY A 82 0.98 9.83 -3.66
C GLY A 82 0.74 8.32 -3.61
N LEU A 83 -0.50 7.91 -3.32
CA LEU A 83 -0.91 6.50 -3.31
C LEU A 83 -0.85 5.88 -4.70
N ARG A 84 -1.24 6.63 -5.74
CA ARG A 84 -1.07 6.19 -7.14
C ARG A 84 0.41 5.97 -7.48
N ALA A 85 1.28 6.90 -7.11
CA ALA A 85 2.72 6.77 -7.36
C ALA A 85 3.33 5.56 -6.64
N ALA A 86 2.83 5.23 -5.44
CA ALA A 86 3.22 4.02 -4.72
C ALA A 86 2.72 2.75 -5.44
N LEU A 87 1.46 2.75 -5.91
CA LEU A 87 0.91 1.63 -6.69
C LEU A 87 1.70 1.38 -7.98
N ASP A 88 2.20 2.42 -8.64
CA ASP A 88 3.07 2.30 -9.83
C ASP A 88 4.44 1.67 -9.52
N LYS A 89 4.77 1.37 -8.25
CA LYS A 89 5.95 0.58 -7.83
C LYS A 89 5.67 -0.92 -7.72
N THR A 90 4.45 -1.35 -8.02
CA THR A 90 4.07 -2.76 -8.05
C THR A 90 4.05 -3.27 -9.48
N ALA A 91 4.19 -4.58 -9.65
CA ALA A 91 4.06 -5.27 -10.94
C ALA A 91 2.60 -5.33 -11.47
N VAL A 92 1.67 -4.53 -10.94
CA VAL A 92 0.30 -4.45 -11.44
C VAL A 92 0.34 -4.05 -12.92
N ALA A 93 -0.27 -4.88 -13.77
CA ALA A 93 -0.34 -4.65 -15.21
C ALA A 93 -1.00 -3.29 -15.48
N LYS A 94 -0.31 -2.45 -16.27
CA LYS A 94 -0.88 -1.22 -16.79
C LYS A 94 -1.78 -1.60 -17.96
N ASN A 95 -3.09 -1.62 -17.72
CA ASN A 95 -4.10 -1.67 -18.78
C ASN A 95 -4.20 -0.30 -19.46
#